data_AF-A0A7K4HC40-F1
#
_entry.id   AF-A0A7K4HC40-F1
#
_cell.length_a   1.000
_cell.length_b   1.000
_cell.length_c   1.000
_cell.angle_alpha   90.00
_cell.angle_beta   90.00
_cell.angle_gamma   90.00
#
_symmetry.space_group_name_H-M   'P 1'
#
loop_
_entity.id
_entity.type
_entity.pdbx_description
1 polymer ?
#
loop_
_entity_poly.entity_id
_entity_poly.type
_entity_poly.pdbx_seq_one_letter_code
_entity_poly.pdbx_strand_id
1 'polypeptide(L)'
;MSEEEIRNLSLSDEKIKRYMRIYQEETDKYAIWRGAVTEGFKKWLKGEKIYTRAKERISLYVEDKVKNDWQDFINVNDDFPTFSELIRQSVNSFIEDSSRVSNDLSKLNPTTISNISHALKEPLTSIKGYSQLLLESEEYRGKLSNHIEETIKNIFAQSNILENIIKNFLDNIKPESTPYDILLIEDDLPTIRLITNYFENKEYICKGLVSGTKGLEELKRTIPKVILLDIILPDISGYDICQTIKTDNIFKKIPVYFLTAISESEVKKNFQKYGADGYILKPFNFSDFDVIFEILNEKAN
;
A
#
# COMPACT_ATOMS: atom_id res chain seq x y z
N MET A 1 -32.26 -12.40 31.11
CA MET A 1 -31.78 -11.62 32.27
C MET A 1 -31.28 -10.26 31.78
N SER A 2 -31.41 -9.21 32.59
CA SER A 2 -30.92 -7.87 32.24
C SER A 2 -29.37 -7.80 32.32
N GLU A 3 -28.76 -6.77 31.73
CA GLU A 3 -27.29 -6.61 31.80
C GLU A 3 -26.76 -6.43 33.21
N GLU A 4 -27.52 -5.77 34.07
CA GLU A 4 -27.16 -5.46 35.45
C GLU A 4 -27.20 -6.73 36.33
N GLU A 5 -28.19 -7.60 36.09
CA GLU A 5 -28.27 -8.93 36.71
C GLU A 5 -27.13 -9.85 36.28
N ILE A 6 -26.65 -9.73 35.03
CA ILE A 6 -25.55 -10.55 34.49
C ILE A 6 -24.19 -10.11 35.03
N ARG A 7 -23.99 -8.81 35.27
CA ARG A 7 -22.73 -8.29 35.85
C ARG A 7 -22.54 -8.73 37.31
N ASN A 8 -23.64 -8.89 38.04
CA ASN A 8 -23.64 -9.25 39.47
C ASN A 8 -23.96 -10.74 39.73
N LEU A 9 -23.69 -11.63 38.77
CA LEU A 9 -23.98 -13.06 38.90
C LEU A 9 -23.20 -13.69 40.06
N SER A 10 -23.93 -14.21 41.05
CA SER A 10 -23.34 -15.04 42.09
C SER A 10 -23.21 -16.48 41.61
N LEU A 11 -21.97 -16.95 41.44
CA LEU A 11 -21.67 -18.33 41.02
C LEU A 11 -22.04 -19.38 42.08
N SER A 12 -22.26 -18.95 43.32
CA SER A 12 -22.76 -19.80 44.40
C SER A 12 -24.28 -20.00 44.39
N ASP A 13 -25.03 -19.18 43.63
CA ASP A 13 -26.48 -19.26 43.55
C ASP A 13 -26.93 -20.54 42.82
N GLU A 14 -27.78 -21.35 43.47
CA GLU A 14 -28.33 -22.60 42.93
C GLU A 14 -29.10 -22.40 41.62
N LYS A 15 -29.76 -21.26 41.45
CA LYS A 15 -30.47 -20.91 40.20
C LYS A 15 -29.48 -20.76 39.04
N ILE A 16 -28.34 -20.11 39.30
CA ILE A 16 -27.30 -19.90 38.29
C ILE A 16 -26.58 -21.22 37.97
N LYS A 17 -26.25 -22.03 38.98
CA LYS A 17 -25.68 -23.38 38.75
C LYS A 17 -26.60 -24.26 37.89
N ARG A 18 -27.91 -24.16 38.09
CA ARG A 18 -28.89 -24.88 37.24
C ARG A 18 -28.84 -24.39 35.80
N TYR A 19 -28.81 -23.08 35.56
CA TYR A 19 -28.67 -22.51 34.22
C TYR A 19 -27.36 -22.90 33.54
N MET A 20 -26.26 -22.99 34.29
CA MET A 20 -24.97 -23.45 33.77
C MET A 20 -25.04 -24.89 33.24
N ARG A 21 -25.73 -25.79 33.96
CA ARG A 21 -25.92 -27.18 33.51
C ARG A 21 -26.76 -27.24 32.23
N ILE A 22 -27.89 -26.53 32.19
CA ILE A 22 -28.76 -26.49 31.01
C ILE A 22 -28.01 -25.94 29.79
N TYR A 23 -27.26 -24.85 29.97
CA TYR A 23 -26.42 -24.29 28.90
C TYR A 23 -25.39 -25.30 28.38
N GLN A 24 -24.75 -26.04 29.28
CA GLN A 24 -23.75 -27.02 28.88
C GLN A 24 -24.38 -28.21 28.15
N GLU A 25 -25.55 -28.67 28.58
CA GLU A 25 -26.32 -29.72 27.90
C GLU A 25 -26.81 -29.28 26.51
N GLU A 26 -27.28 -28.04 26.37
CA GLU A 26 -27.82 -27.53 25.11
C GLU A 26 -26.74 -27.19 24.07
N THR A 27 -25.53 -26.83 24.52
CA THR A 27 -24.52 -26.20 23.65
C THR A 27 -23.19 -26.92 23.60
N ASP A 28 -23.00 -27.93 24.46
CA ASP A 28 -21.74 -28.64 24.70
C ASP A 28 -20.57 -27.70 25.04
N LYS A 29 -20.87 -26.53 25.64
CA LYS A 29 -19.90 -25.51 26.03
C LYS A 29 -19.95 -25.24 27.53
N TYR A 30 -18.78 -24.95 28.09
CA TYR A 30 -18.68 -24.59 29.50
C TYR A 30 -19.19 -23.18 29.77
N ALA A 31 -20.04 -23.04 30.79
CA ALA A 31 -20.50 -21.74 31.27
C ALA A 31 -19.40 -20.95 32.00
N ILE A 32 -18.40 -21.65 32.55
CA ILE A 32 -17.21 -21.08 33.20
C ILE A 32 -15.97 -21.62 32.50
N TRP A 33 -15.02 -20.74 32.19
CA TRP A 33 -13.71 -21.13 31.66
C TRP A 33 -12.61 -20.38 32.43
N ARG A 34 -11.67 -21.12 33.03
CA ARG A 34 -10.58 -20.57 33.87
C ARG A 34 -11.05 -19.57 34.93
N GLY A 35 -12.16 -19.86 35.60
CA GLY A 35 -12.73 -19.03 36.68
C GLY A 35 -13.58 -17.85 36.22
N ALA A 36 -13.65 -17.56 34.91
CA ALA A 36 -14.48 -16.50 34.36
C ALA A 36 -15.75 -17.04 33.68
N VAL A 37 -16.86 -16.31 33.81
CA VAL A 37 -18.11 -16.61 33.11
C VAL A 37 -17.95 -16.35 31.61
N THR A 38 -18.27 -17.33 30.78
CA THR A 38 -18.06 -17.22 29.33
C THR A 38 -19.07 -16.28 28.69
N GLU A 39 -18.63 -15.51 27.68
CA GLU A 39 -19.53 -14.64 26.90
C GLU A 39 -20.65 -15.42 26.20
N GLY A 40 -20.39 -16.68 25.84
CA GLY A 40 -21.41 -17.57 25.29
C GLY A 40 -22.55 -17.82 26.28
N PHE A 41 -22.24 -18.02 27.56
CA PHE A 41 -23.25 -18.21 28.60
C PHE A 41 -24.00 -16.92 28.92
N LYS A 42 -23.30 -15.77 28.97
CA LYS A 42 -23.95 -14.47 29.17
C LYS A 42 -24.97 -14.16 28.06
N LYS A 43 -24.63 -14.44 26.81
CA LYS A 43 -25.54 -14.27 25.66
C LYS A 43 -26.70 -15.26 25.69
N TRP A 44 -26.47 -16.50 26.11
CA TRP A 44 -27.53 -17.48 26.32
C TRP A 44 -28.54 -17.03 27.38
N LEU A 45 -28.08 -16.49 28.52
CA LEU A 45 -28.95 -15.93 29.57
C LEU A 45 -29.78 -14.73 29.10
N LYS A 46 -29.36 -14.05 28.01
CA LYS A 46 -30.11 -12.98 27.33
C LYS A 46 -31.10 -13.51 26.29
N GLY A 47 -31.10 -14.82 26.01
CA GLY A 47 -31.94 -15.44 24.97
C GLY A 47 -31.41 -15.22 23.55
N GLU A 48 -30.14 -14.84 23.40
CA GLU A 48 -29.54 -14.60 22.09
C GLU A 48 -29.21 -15.93 21.37
N LYS A 49 -29.30 -15.94 20.04
CA LYS A 49 -28.90 -17.10 19.23
C LYS A 49 -27.41 -17.40 19.40
N ILE A 50 -27.09 -18.62 19.81
CA ILE A 50 -25.71 -19.09 19.90
C ILE A 50 -25.30 -19.65 18.54
N TYR A 51 -24.38 -18.95 17.88
CA TYR A 51 -23.78 -19.46 16.65
C TYR A 51 -22.70 -20.50 16.98
N THR A 52 -22.87 -21.72 16.49
CA THR A 52 -21.85 -22.78 16.48
C THR A 52 -20.92 -22.56 15.29
N ARG A 53 -19.98 -21.61 15.41
CA ARG A 53 -18.77 -21.67 14.57
C ARG A 53 -17.75 -22.55 15.27
N ALA A 54 -17.41 -23.68 14.65
CA ALA A 54 -16.19 -24.41 14.97
C ALA A 54 -15.02 -23.44 14.73
N LYS A 55 -14.51 -22.82 15.81
CA LYS A 55 -13.29 -22.04 15.75
C LYS A 55 -12.16 -23.02 16.06
N GLU A 56 -11.43 -23.45 15.05
CA GLU A 56 -10.11 -24.03 15.26
C GLU A 56 -9.27 -22.99 16.00
N ARG A 57 -8.85 -23.33 17.22
CA ARG A 57 -8.00 -22.48 18.05
C ARG A 57 -6.59 -22.99 17.92
N ILE A 58 -5.74 -22.22 17.26
CA ILE A 58 -4.29 -22.40 17.35
C ILE A 58 -3.91 -22.04 18.79
N SER A 59 -3.44 -23.04 19.54
CA SER A 59 -2.94 -22.85 20.90
C SER A 59 -1.42 -22.83 20.84
N LEU A 60 -0.83 -21.67 21.16
CA LEU A 60 0.61 -21.56 21.31
C LEU A 60 0.99 -22.18 22.65
N TYR A 61 1.78 -23.25 22.63
CA TYR A 61 2.43 -23.77 23.83
C TYR A 61 3.59 -22.82 24.17
N VAL A 62 3.44 -22.12 25.28
CA VAL A 62 4.47 -21.26 25.87
C VAL A 62 4.90 -21.88 27.20
N GLU A 63 6.17 -21.69 27.55
CA GLU A 63 6.71 -22.14 28.83
C GLU A 63 5.93 -21.54 30.01
N ASP A 64 5.78 -22.31 31.08
CA ASP A 64 4.98 -21.91 32.25
C ASP A 64 5.47 -20.60 32.89
N LYS A 65 6.77 -20.30 32.78
CA LYS A 65 7.33 -19.03 33.23
C LYS A 65 6.73 -17.84 32.47
N VAL A 66 6.73 -17.91 31.14
CA VAL A 66 6.18 -16.87 30.27
C VAL A 66 4.69 -16.67 30.54
N LYS A 67 3.97 -17.77 30.77
CA LYS A 67 2.55 -17.73 31.13
C LYS A 67 2.31 -17.01 32.47
N ASN A 68 3.15 -17.24 33.47
CA ASN A 68 3.05 -16.57 34.77
C ASN A 68 3.36 -15.08 34.66
N ASP A 69 4.43 -14.71 33.94
CA ASP A 69 4.79 -13.30 33.70
C ASP A 69 3.64 -12.53 33.04
N TRP A 70 2.93 -13.16 32.09
CA TRP A 70 1.74 -12.57 31.48
C TRP A 70 0.54 -12.47 32.42
N GLN A 71 0.34 -13.47 33.27
CA GLN A 71 -0.74 -13.46 34.24
C GLN A 71 -0.54 -12.32 35.25
N ASP A 72 0.71 -12.10 35.68
CA ASP A 72 1.09 -11.01 36.56
C ASP A 72 0.91 -9.64 35.88
N PHE A 73 1.30 -9.51 34.61
CA PHE A 73 1.07 -8.28 33.84
C PHE A 73 -0.42 -7.91 33.74
N ILE A 74 -1.30 -8.88 33.51
CA ILE A 74 -2.76 -8.68 33.44
C ILE A 74 -3.31 -8.30 34.82
N ASN A 75 -2.85 -8.96 35.89
CA ASN A 75 -3.31 -8.67 37.26
C ASN A 75 -2.93 -7.25 37.72
N VAL A 76 -1.88 -6.66 37.14
CA VAL A 76 -1.41 -5.30 37.44
C VAL A 76 -2.06 -4.24 36.55
N ASN A 77 -2.54 -4.60 35.35
CA ASN A 77 -3.17 -3.68 34.40
C ASN A 77 -4.63 -4.07 34.13
N ASP A 78 -5.56 -3.43 34.84
CA ASP A 78 -7.02 -3.67 34.72
C ASP A 78 -7.60 -3.32 33.33
N ASP A 79 -6.86 -2.59 32.51
CA ASP A 79 -7.30 -2.16 31.18
C ASP A 79 -7.33 -3.30 30.15
N PHE A 80 -6.59 -4.40 30.38
CA PHE A 80 -6.40 -5.47 29.38
C PHE A 80 -6.60 -6.88 29.96
N PRO A 81 -7.84 -7.38 30.02
CA PRO A 81 -8.15 -8.67 30.66
C PRO A 81 -7.60 -9.89 29.91
N THR A 82 -7.19 -9.76 28.64
CA THR A 82 -6.52 -10.85 27.91
C THR A 82 -5.46 -10.32 26.94
N PHE A 83 -4.45 -11.13 26.66
CA PHE A 83 -3.44 -10.85 25.62
C PHE A 83 -4.07 -10.65 24.23
N SER A 84 -5.14 -11.38 23.92
CA SER A 84 -5.89 -11.20 22.67
C SER A 84 -6.58 -9.84 22.58
N GLU A 85 -7.04 -9.30 23.71
CA GLU A 85 -7.64 -7.97 23.80
C GLU A 85 -6.57 -6.89 23.58
N LEU A 86 -5.42 -7.04 24.25
CA LEU A 86 -4.26 -6.17 24.08
C LEU A 86 -3.80 -6.14 22.60
N ILE A 87 -3.62 -7.30 21.97
CA ILE A 87 -3.25 -7.35 20.54
C ILE A 87 -4.30 -6.65 19.69
N ARG A 88 -5.59 -6.90 19.92
CA ARG A 88 -6.67 -6.31 19.13
C ARG A 88 -6.70 -4.80 19.27
N GLN A 89 -6.52 -4.28 20.48
CA GLN A 89 -6.47 -2.84 20.74
C GLN A 89 -5.20 -2.20 20.15
N SER A 90 -4.03 -2.84 20.29
CA SER A 90 -2.80 -2.37 19.66
C SER A 90 -2.89 -2.36 18.13
N VAL A 91 -3.52 -3.38 17.53
CA VAL A 91 -3.77 -3.42 16.08
C VAL A 91 -4.77 -2.35 15.66
N ASN A 92 -5.85 -2.13 16.41
CA ASN A 92 -6.81 -1.08 16.11
C ASN A 92 -6.19 0.31 16.25
N SER A 93 -5.40 0.55 17.30
CA SER A 93 -4.63 1.79 17.49
C SER A 93 -3.63 1.98 16.36
N PHE A 94 -2.93 0.93 15.93
CA PHE A 94 -2.04 0.98 14.78
C PHE A 94 -2.79 1.29 13.48
N ILE A 95 -4.00 0.75 13.28
CA ILE A 95 -4.83 1.05 12.11
C ILE A 95 -5.31 2.51 12.15
N GLU A 96 -5.75 2.99 13.31
CA GLU A 96 -6.17 4.38 13.52
C GLU A 96 -4.99 5.36 13.32
N ASP A 97 -3.81 5.04 13.85
CA ASP A 97 -2.59 5.84 13.64
C ASP A 97 -2.03 5.70 12.22
N SER A 98 -2.20 4.56 11.55
CA SER A 98 -1.76 4.36 10.16
C SER A 98 -2.45 5.32 9.19
N SER A 99 -3.68 5.74 9.51
CA SER A 99 -4.41 6.77 8.77
C SER A 99 -3.78 8.17 8.90
N ARG A 100 -3.12 8.46 10.03
CA ARG A 100 -2.31 9.67 10.24
C ARG A 100 -0.92 9.56 9.63
N VAL A 101 -0.31 8.38 9.70
CA VAL A 101 1.00 8.05 9.14
C VAL A 101 1.03 8.22 7.61
N SER A 102 -0.07 7.96 6.89
CA SER A 102 -0.16 8.27 5.46
C SER A 102 0.04 9.75 5.12
N ASN A 103 -0.31 10.68 6.02
CA ASN A 103 -0.15 12.13 5.83
C ASN A 103 1.22 12.68 6.27
N ASP A 104 1.99 11.93 7.08
CA ASP A 104 3.35 12.31 7.48
C ASP A 104 4.43 11.56 6.68
N LEU A 105 4.14 10.36 6.17
CA LEU A 105 5.00 9.62 5.24
C LEU A 105 5.16 10.33 3.89
N SER A 106 4.15 11.10 3.44
CA SER A 106 4.24 11.95 2.24
C SER A 106 5.27 13.08 2.39
N LYS A 107 5.65 13.43 3.62
CA LYS A 107 6.68 14.43 3.94
C LYS A 107 8.08 13.83 4.10
N LEU A 108 8.22 12.51 4.14
CA LEU A 108 9.53 11.87 4.23
C LEU A 108 10.27 11.99 2.92
N ASN A 109 11.58 12.25 2.99
CA ASN A 109 12.38 12.35 1.78
C ASN A 109 12.37 11.01 1.00
N PRO A 110 12.46 11.05 -0.34
CA PRO A 110 12.47 9.84 -1.18
C PRO A 110 13.55 8.83 -0.78
N THR A 111 14.67 9.30 -0.23
CA THR A 111 15.78 8.47 0.26
C THR A 111 15.42 7.68 1.52
N THR A 112 14.63 8.22 2.45
CA THR A 112 14.16 7.50 3.64
C THR A 112 13.14 6.42 3.27
N ILE A 113 12.23 6.73 2.34
CA ILE A 113 11.28 5.73 1.83
C ILE A 113 12.02 4.58 1.13
N SER A 114 13.05 4.91 0.34
CA SER A 114 13.92 3.90 -0.29
C SER A 114 14.68 3.05 0.74
N ASN A 115 15.24 3.68 1.79
CA ASN A 115 15.93 2.96 2.86
C ASN A 115 14.99 2.03 3.66
N ILE A 116 13.78 2.48 3.96
CA ILE A 116 12.76 1.65 4.64
C ILE A 116 12.36 0.47 3.74
N SER A 117 12.13 0.71 2.45
CA SER A 117 11.85 -0.34 1.46
C SER A 117 12.95 -1.40 1.44
N HIS A 118 14.21 -0.98 1.36
CA HIS A 118 15.36 -1.89 1.38
C HIS A 118 15.43 -2.69 2.69
N ALA A 119 15.33 -2.03 3.85
CA ALA A 119 15.39 -2.66 5.17
C ALA A 119 14.27 -3.70 5.40
N LEU A 120 13.09 -3.50 4.81
CA LEU A 120 11.98 -4.46 4.88
C LEU A 120 12.14 -5.61 3.87
N LYS A 121 12.69 -5.34 2.68
CA LYS A 121 12.81 -6.31 1.58
C LYS A 121 13.91 -7.35 1.82
N GLU A 122 15.01 -6.97 2.45
CA GLU A 122 16.14 -7.84 2.79
C GLU A 122 15.76 -9.06 3.66
N PRO A 123 15.15 -8.90 4.84
CA PRO A 123 14.73 -10.04 5.66
C PRO A 123 13.65 -10.86 4.96
N LEU A 124 12.74 -10.21 4.23
CA LEU A 124 11.65 -10.88 3.52
C LEU A 124 12.15 -11.76 2.37
N THR A 125 13.15 -11.29 1.63
CA THR A 125 13.78 -12.05 0.54
C THR A 125 14.47 -13.30 1.08
N SER A 126 15.11 -13.18 2.24
CA SER A 126 15.74 -14.32 2.92
C SER A 126 14.70 -15.35 3.39
N ILE A 127 13.63 -14.91 4.06
CA ILE A 127 12.54 -15.80 4.52
C ILE A 127 11.87 -16.51 3.34
N LYS A 128 11.56 -15.77 2.27
CA LYS A 128 10.97 -16.31 1.05
C LYS A 128 11.90 -17.30 0.35
N GLY A 129 13.18 -16.95 0.20
CA GLY A 129 14.19 -17.79 -0.45
C GLY A 129 14.42 -19.10 0.30
N TYR A 130 14.61 -19.05 1.63
CA TYR A 130 14.80 -20.27 2.42
C TYR A 130 13.55 -21.14 2.48
N SER A 131 12.36 -20.55 2.63
CA SER A 131 11.11 -21.32 2.59
C SER A 131 10.89 -21.98 1.23
N GLN A 132 11.21 -21.29 0.13
CA GLN A 132 11.15 -21.87 -1.22
C GLN A 132 12.15 -23.01 -1.40
N LEU A 133 13.42 -22.81 -1.02
CA LEU A 133 14.46 -23.85 -1.10
C LEU A 133 14.09 -25.09 -0.29
N LEU A 134 13.50 -24.94 0.89
CA LEU A 134 13.06 -26.06 1.71
C LEU A 134 11.88 -26.83 1.08
N LEU A 135 11.03 -26.17 0.30
CA LEU A 135 9.91 -26.80 -0.43
C LEU A 135 10.36 -27.48 -1.72
N GLU A 136 11.35 -26.91 -2.42
CA GLU A 136 11.83 -27.37 -3.72
C GLU A 136 13.01 -28.35 -3.62
N SER A 137 13.70 -28.41 -2.48
CA SER A 137 14.85 -29.28 -2.31
C SER A 137 14.49 -30.76 -2.40
N GLU A 138 15.14 -31.44 -3.33
CA GLU A 138 15.05 -32.89 -3.50
C GLU A 138 15.55 -33.66 -2.27
N GLU A 139 16.43 -33.05 -1.47
CA GLU A 139 16.98 -33.67 -0.25
C GLU A 139 15.94 -33.80 0.87
N TYR A 140 15.02 -32.84 0.98
CA TYR A 140 14.00 -32.76 2.04
C TYR A 140 12.61 -33.24 1.58
N ARG A 141 12.43 -33.43 0.27
CA ARG A 141 11.19 -33.91 -0.34
C ARG A 141 10.77 -35.27 0.24
N GLY A 142 9.62 -35.31 0.92
CA GLY A 142 9.10 -36.51 1.57
C GLY A 142 9.78 -36.91 2.88
N LYS A 143 10.78 -36.15 3.36
CA LYS A 143 11.41 -36.33 4.69
C LYS A 143 10.83 -35.42 5.76
N LEU A 144 10.20 -34.32 5.35
CA LEU A 144 9.49 -33.41 6.25
C LEU A 144 8.14 -34.03 6.65
N SER A 145 7.73 -33.84 7.90
CA SER A 145 6.37 -34.20 8.30
C SER A 145 5.35 -33.29 7.61
N ASN A 146 4.15 -33.81 7.34
CA ASN A 146 3.10 -33.04 6.66
C ASN A 146 2.82 -31.69 7.32
N HIS A 147 2.82 -31.64 8.66
CA HIS A 147 2.64 -30.39 9.41
C HIS A 147 3.76 -29.38 9.13
N ILE A 148 5.02 -29.83 9.08
CA ILE A 148 6.16 -28.93 8.83
C ILE A 148 6.09 -28.40 7.39
N GLU A 149 5.79 -29.26 6.43
CA GLU A 149 5.64 -28.86 5.03
C GLU A 149 4.51 -27.83 4.85
N GLU A 150 3.36 -28.04 5.49
CA GLU A 150 2.24 -27.10 5.49
C GLU A 150 2.59 -25.77 6.15
N THR A 151 3.36 -25.80 7.23
CA THR A 151 3.86 -24.59 7.90
C THR A 151 4.79 -23.79 6.98
N ILE A 152 5.72 -24.45 6.28
CA ILE A 152 6.64 -23.79 5.35
C ILE A 152 5.87 -23.20 4.15
N LYS A 153 4.87 -23.92 3.62
CA LYS A 153 3.96 -23.39 2.58
C LYS A 153 3.23 -22.14 3.04
N ASN A 154 2.74 -22.13 4.28
CA ASN A 154 2.09 -20.95 4.84
C ASN A 154 3.08 -19.78 5.00
N ILE A 155 4.29 -20.01 5.51
CA ILE A 155 5.34 -18.99 5.60
C ILE A 155 5.64 -18.39 4.23
N PHE A 156 5.82 -19.22 3.21
CA PHE A 156 6.06 -18.76 1.83
C PHE A 156 4.87 -17.94 1.31
N ALA A 157 3.63 -18.42 1.48
CA ALA A 157 2.44 -17.71 1.05
C ALA A 157 2.29 -16.34 1.74
N GLN A 158 2.48 -16.27 3.07
CA GLN A 158 2.42 -15.02 3.82
C GLN A 158 3.56 -14.06 3.44
N SER A 159 4.75 -14.58 3.12
CA SER A 159 5.86 -13.74 2.64
C SER A 159 5.52 -13.02 1.32
N ASN A 160 4.84 -13.71 0.39
CA ASN A 160 4.38 -13.11 -0.86
C ASN A 160 3.30 -12.05 -0.64
N ILE A 161 2.36 -12.31 0.28
CA ILE A 161 1.32 -11.35 0.65
C ILE A 161 1.97 -10.09 1.22
N LEU A 162 2.91 -10.24 2.16
CA LEU A 162 3.60 -9.11 2.78
C LEU A 162 4.44 -8.33 1.77
N GLU A 163 5.11 -9.02 0.82
CA GLU A 163 5.86 -8.37 -0.26
C GLU A 163 4.94 -7.47 -1.10
N ASN A 164 3.74 -7.94 -1.42
CA ASN A 164 2.75 -7.17 -2.18
C ASN A 164 2.18 -6.01 -1.37
N ILE A 165 1.94 -6.17 -0.07
CA ILE A 165 1.52 -5.08 0.80
C ILE A 165 2.59 -3.98 0.85
N ILE A 166 3.86 -4.35 1.00
CA ILE A 166 4.97 -3.40 1.01
C ILE A 166 5.05 -2.67 -0.34
N LYS A 167 4.97 -3.38 -1.47
CA LYS A 167 4.96 -2.76 -2.80
C LYS A 167 3.81 -1.77 -2.94
N ASN A 168 2.59 -2.19 -2.62
CA ASN A 168 1.40 -1.32 -2.70
C ASN A 168 1.51 -0.12 -1.78
N PHE A 169 1.99 -0.32 -0.55
CA PHE A 169 2.21 0.76 0.41
C PHE A 169 3.25 1.76 -0.09
N LEU A 170 4.39 1.30 -0.61
CA LEU A 170 5.42 2.17 -1.19
C LEU A 170 4.92 2.89 -2.46
N ASP A 171 4.07 2.24 -3.26
CA ASP A 171 3.39 2.87 -4.40
C ASP A 171 2.37 3.93 -3.96
N ASN A 172 1.79 3.79 -2.77
CA ASN A 172 0.88 4.74 -2.14
C ASN A 172 1.58 5.84 -1.34
N ILE A 173 2.82 5.62 -0.87
CA ILE A 173 3.72 6.63 -0.27
C ILE A 173 4.51 7.37 -1.38
N LYS A 174 4.15 7.21 -2.65
CA LYS A 174 4.64 8.14 -3.67
C LYS A 174 4.27 9.55 -3.19
N PRO A 175 5.25 10.47 -3.06
CA PRO A 175 5.04 11.74 -2.40
C PRO A 175 3.82 12.40 -3.03
N GLU A 176 3.05 13.15 -2.22
CA GLU A 176 2.15 14.18 -2.75
C GLU A 176 2.88 14.80 -3.93
N SER A 177 2.27 14.73 -5.11
CA SER A 177 2.90 15.19 -6.32
C SER A 177 3.32 16.63 -6.09
N THR A 178 4.62 16.84 -5.89
CA THR A 178 5.16 18.19 -5.88
C THR A 178 4.74 18.76 -7.22
N PRO A 179 3.88 19.80 -7.24
CA PRO A 179 3.36 20.32 -8.49
C PRO A 179 4.58 20.68 -9.34
N TYR A 180 4.68 20.05 -10.50
CA TYR A 180 5.74 20.32 -11.45
C TYR A 180 5.17 21.12 -12.61
N ASP A 181 5.95 22.08 -13.07
CA ASP A 181 5.55 22.98 -14.14
C ASP A 181 5.57 22.25 -15.48
N ILE A 182 6.57 21.38 -15.67
CA ILE A 182 6.88 20.77 -16.97
C ILE A 182 6.91 19.25 -16.80
N LEU A 183 6.17 18.54 -17.65
CA LEU A 183 6.33 17.09 -17.84
C LEU A 183 7.13 16.83 -19.12
N LEU A 184 8.30 16.23 -19.00
CA LEU A 184 9.11 15.80 -20.13
C LEU A 184 8.98 14.29 -20.32
N ILE A 185 8.58 13.85 -21.51
CA ILE A 185 8.49 12.44 -21.90
C ILE A 185 9.47 12.19 -23.04
N GLU A 186 10.54 11.46 -22.77
CA GLU A 186 11.72 11.30 -23.62
C GLU A 186 12.45 10.02 -23.23
N ASP A 187 12.90 9.18 -24.16
CA ASP A 187 13.57 7.91 -23.82
C ASP A 187 15.10 8.06 -23.62
N ASP A 188 15.71 9.12 -24.15
CA ASP A 188 17.14 9.41 -23.98
C ASP A 188 17.46 10.08 -22.62
N LEU A 189 18.06 9.31 -21.70
CA LEU A 189 18.44 9.78 -20.36
C LEU A 189 19.35 11.02 -20.35
N PRO A 190 20.40 11.12 -21.19
CA PRO A 190 21.18 12.35 -21.34
C PRO A 190 20.34 13.57 -21.68
N THR A 191 19.43 13.47 -22.65
CA THR A 191 18.51 14.55 -23.05
C THR A 191 17.59 14.93 -21.91
N ILE A 192 17.01 13.94 -21.20
CA ILE A 192 16.20 14.21 -20.00
C ILE A 192 16.98 15.03 -19.00
N ARG A 193 18.18 14.58 -18.62
CA ARG A 193 19.02 15.27 -17.61
C ARG A 193 19.39 16.68 -18.04
N LEU A 194 19.71 16.87 -19.32
CA LEU A 194 20.03 18.18 -19.87
C LEU A 194 18.86 19.16 -19.71
N ILE A 195 17.67 18.73 -20.12
CA ILE A 195 16.47 19.56 -20.14
C ILE A 195 15.96 19.82 -18.71
N THR A 196 15.92 18.80 -17.85
CA THR A 196 15.50 18.97 -16.45
C THR A 196 16.41 19.97 -15.73
N ASN A 197 17.74 19.81 -15.87
CA ASN A 197 18.71 20.74 -15.27
C ASN A 197 18.56 22.16 -15.82
N TYR A 198 18.26 22.31 -17.12
CA TYR A 198 18.07 23.62 -17.73
C TYR A 198 16.89 24.37 -17.12
N PHE A 199 15.75 23.71 -16.95
CA PHE A 199 14.56 24.30 -16.34
C PHE A 199 14.71 24.53 -14.83
N GLU A 200 15.35 23.61 -14.11
CA GLU A 200 15.63 23.77 -12.67
C GLU A 200 16.53 24.99 -12.40
N ASN A 201 17.54 25.23 -13.24
CA ASN A 201 18.38 26.44 -13.16
C ASN A 201 17.61 27.74 -13.44
N LYS A 202 16.39 27.65 -13.97
CA LYS A 202 15.46 28.75 -14.20
C LYS A 202 14.31 28.77 -13.19
N GLU A 203 14.46 28.04 -12.08
CA GLU A 203 13.51 27.95 -10.96
C GLU A 203 12.18 27.25 -11.32
N TYR A 204 12.14 26.49 -12.41
CA TYR A 204 10.99 25.66 -12.78
C TYR A 204 11.20 24.20 -12.39
N ILE A 205 10.13 23.55 -11.96
CA ILE A 205 10.17 22.13 -11.61
C ILE A 205 9.84 21.32 -12.87
N CYS A 206 10.82 20.58 -13.38
CA CYS A 206 10.69 19.73 -14.56
C CYS A 206 10.81 18.24 -14.19
N LYS A 207 9.77 17.45 -14.48
CA LYS A 207 9.78 16.01 -14.25
C LYS A 207 9.99 15.25 -15.56
N GLY A 208 11.11 14.53 -15.66
CA GLY A 208 11.44 13.68 -16.80
C GLY A 208 10.98 12.23 -16.63
N LEU A 209 10.41 11.64 -17.70
CA LEU A 209 9.95 10.25 -17.75
C LEU A 209 10.44 9.57 -19.04
N VAL A 210 10.93 8.34 -18.88
CA VAL A 210 11.55 7.54 -19.95
C VAL A 210 10.58 6.77 -20.85
N SER A 211 9.28 6.86 -20.60
CA SER A 211 8.29 6.10 -21.37
C SER A 211 6.94 6.80 -21.45
N GLY A 212 6.26 6.60 -22.58
CA GLY A 212 4.96 7.21 -22.84
C GLY A 212 3.87 6.71 -21.90
N THR A 213 3.89 5.40 -21.61
CA THR A 213 3.02 4.75 -20.62
C THR A 213 3.07 5.43 -19.26
N LYS A 214 4.28 5.66 -18.73
CA LYS A 214 4.48 6.36 -17.45
C LYS A 214 4.02 7.80 -17.54
N GLY A 215 4.22 8.47 -18.68
CA GLY A 215 3.71 9.82 -18.92
C GLY A 215 2.20 9.94 -18.76
N LEU A 216 1.44 9.03 -19.38
CA LEU A 216 -0.02 9.00 -19.26
C LEU A 216 -0.51 8.62 -17.85
N GLU A 217 0.19 7.71 -17.16
CA GLU A 217 -0.11 7.40 -15.76
C GLU A 217 0.14 8.58 -14.84
N GLU A 218 1.20 9.34 -15.11
CA GLU A 218 1.60 10.49 -14.31
C GLU A 218 0.60 11.67 -14.46
N LEU A 219 0.04 11.88 -15.65
CA LEU A 219 -1.01 12.90 -15.87
C LEU A 219 -2.27 12.68 -15.02
N LYS A 220 -2.53 11.44 -14.59
CA LYS A 220 -3.63 11.12 -13.65
C LYS A 220 -3.33 11.58 -12.22
N ARG A 221 -2.06 11.85 -11.90
CA ARG A 221 -1.59 12.23 -10.56
C ARG A 221 -1.38 13.74 -10.44
N THR A 222 -0.89 14.39 -11.50
CA THR A 222 -0.56 15.82 -11.49
C THR A 222 -0.79 16.43 -12.86
N ILE A 223 -1.34 17.64 -12.89
CA ILE A 223 -1.57 18.40 -14.11
C ILE A 223 -0.40 19.37 -14.30
N PRO A 224 0.55 19.13 -15.24
CA PRO A 224 1.60 20.09 -15.55
C PRO A 224 1.06 21.34 -16.24
N LYS A 225 1.85 22.42 -16.21
CA LYS A 225 1.56 23.63 -16.99
C LYS A 225 1.82 23.42 -18.47
N VAL A 226 2.80 22.59 -18.84
CA VAL A 226 3.21 22.26 -20.21
C VAL A 226 3.81 20.85 -20.30
N ILE A 227 3.65 20.19 -21.44
CA ILE A 227 4.21 18.87 -21.74
C ILE A 227 5.20 19.00 -22.89
N LEU A 228 6.41 18.49 -22.69
CA LEU A 228 7.41 18.25 -23.73
C LEU A 228 7.41 16.76 -24.06
N LEU A 229 7.22 16.39 -25.32
CA LEU A 229 6.94 15.01 -25.71
C LEU A 229 7.77 14.61 -26.92
N ASP A 230 8.65 13.62 -26.79
CA ASP A 230 9.21 12.99 -27.97
C ASP A 230 8.13 12.21 -28.72
N ILE A 231 8.19 12.31 -30.05
CA ILE A 231 7.36 11.52 -30.95
C ILE A 231 7.87 10.08 -31.04
N ILE A 232 9.19 9.89 -31.02
CA ILE A 232 9.81 8.57 -31.15
C ILE A 232 10.08 8.05 -29.73
N LEU A 233 9.21 7.16 -29.25
CA LEU A 233 9.36 6.46 -27.98
C LEU A 233 9.31 4.95 -28.21
N PRO A 234 9.94 4.13 -27.35
CA PRO A 234 10.02 2.69 -27.54
C PRO A 234 8.69 1.95 -27.28
N ASP A 235 7.76 2.56 -26.54
CA ASP A 235 6.52 1.92 -26.11
C ASP A 235 5.28 2.42 -26.87
N ILE A 236 5.01 3.72 -26.83
CA ILE A 236 3.84 4.34 -27.46
C ILE A 236 4.29 5.56 -28.26
N SER A 237 3.85 5.68 -29.51
CA SER A 237 4.12 6.86 -30.34
C SER A 237 3.67 8.16 -29.65
N GLY A 238 4.52 9.18 -29.65
CA GLY A 238 4.16 10.49 -29.07
C GLY A 238 2.98 11.16 -29.78
N TYR A 239 2.71 10.81 -31.05
CA TYR A 239 1.48 11.26 -31.71
C TYR A 239 0.22 10.71 -31.04
N ASP A 240 0.22 9.43 -30.66
CA ASP A 240 -0.92 8.78 -30.02
C ASP A 240 -1.12 9.29 -28.59
N ILE A 241 -0.02 9.57 -27.87
CA ILE A 241 -0.04 10.22 -26.55
C ILE A 241 -0.64 11.62 -26.66
N CYS A 242 -0.18 12.43 -27.62
CA CYS A 242 -0.72 13.77 -27.86
C CYS A 242 -2.22 13.72 -28.17
N GLN A 243 -2.65 12.80 -29.04
CA GLN A 243 -4.08 12.62 -29.34
C GLN A 243 -4.88 12.26 -28.10
N THR A 244 -4.36 11.36 -27.27
CA THR A 244 -4.99 10.94 -26.02
C THR A 244 -5.16 12.14 -25.08
N ILE A 245 -4.12 12.96 -24.93
CA ILE A 245 -4.16 14.18 -24.10
C ILE A 245 -5.17 15.19 -24.64
N LYS A 246 -5.17 15.44 -25.96
CA LYS A 246 -6.00 16.46 -26.61
C LYS A 246 -7.48 16.08 -26.76
N THR A 247 -7.80 14.80 -26.65
CA THR A 247 -9.19 14.30 -26.63
C THR A 247 -9.77 14.16 -25.22
N ASP A 248 -8.92 14.17 -24.18
CA ASP A 248 -9.33 14.10 -22.79
C ASP A 248 -9.90 15.45 -22.28
N ASN A 249 -11.07 15.43 -21.63
CA ASN A 249 -11.74 16.64 -21.16
C ASN A 249 -10.97 17.42 -20.09
N ILE A 250 -10.13 16.73 -19.32
CA ILE A 250 -9.31 17.29 -18.26
C ILE A 250 -8.01 17.81 -18.87
N PHE A 251 -7.35 17.01 -19.72
CA PHE A 251 -5.99 17.30 -20.18
C PHE A 251 -5.89 18.12 -21.48
N LYS A 252 -6.96 18.24 -22.27
CA LYS A 252 -6.92 18.91 -23.58
C LYS A 252 -6.42 20.35 -23.57
N LYS A 253 -6.54 21.04 -22.44
CA LYS A 253 -6.09 22.43 -22.26
C LYS A 253 -4.59 22.55 -21.95
N ILE A 254 -3.92 21.45 -21.65
CA ILE A 254 -2.48 21.45 -21.38
C ILE A 254 -1.77 21.66 -22.73
N PRO A 255 -0.87 22.65 -22.84
CA PRO A 255 0.00 22.81 -23.99
C PRO A 255 0.94 21.60 -24.14
N VAL A 256 1.00 21.03 -25.35
CA VAL A 256 1.85 19.90 -25.72
C VAL A 256 2.77 20.34 -26.84
N TYR A 257 4.08 20.28 -26.57
CA TYR A 257 5.12 20.59 -27.53
C TYR A 257 5.90 19.32 -27.87
N PHE A 258 6.00 19.01 -29.16
CA PHE A 258 6.85 17.90 -29.58
C PHE A 258 8.33 18.25 -29.42
N LEU A 259 9.15 17.30 -29.00
CA LEU A 259 10.59 17.41 -28.94
C LEU A 259 11.20 16.27 -29.75
N THR A 260 11.50 16.48 -31.03
CA THR A 260 11.72 15.34 -31.94
C THR A 260 12.87 15.51 -32.92
N ALA A 261 13.49 14.41 -33.32
CA ALA A 261 14.42 14.35 -34.45
C ALA A 261 13.72 14.19 -35.82
N ILE A 262 12.39 14.06 -35.85
CA ILE A 262 11.63 13.99 -37.11
C ILE A 262 11.73 15.32 -37.86
N SER A 263 11.80 15.25 -39.19
CA SER A 263 11.92 16.44 -40.04
C SER A 263 10.75 17.40 -39.86
N GLU A 264 11.03 18.70 -39.90
CA GLU A 264 10.01 19.77 -39.79
C GLU A 264 8.83 19.56 -40.75
N SER A 265 9.12 19.15 -41.99
CA SER A 265 8.11 18.92 -43.02
C SER A 265 7.11 17.80 -42.66
N GLU A 266 7.58 16.79 -41.93
CA GLU A 266 6.78 15.64 -41.50
C GLU A 266 6.01 15.96 -40.23
N VAL A 267 6.63 16.68 -39.30
CA VAL A 267 5.95 17.19 -38.11
C VAL A 267 4.80 18.12 -38.54
N LYS A 268 5.05 19.11 -39.42
CA LYS A 268 4.02 20.06 -39.90
C LYS A 268 2.80 19.39 -40.54
N LYS A 269 2.98 18.28 -41.27
CA LYS A 269 1.86 17.52 -41.89
C LYS A 269 0.95 16.89 -40.84
N ASN A 270 1.54 16.38 -39.76
CA ASN A 270 0.83 15.66 -38.72
C ASN A 270 0.40 16.57 -37.56
N PHE A 271 1.02 17.74 -37.44
CA PHE A 271 0.83 18.71 -36.36
C PHE A 271 -0.64 19.06 -36.11
N GLN A 272 -1.36 19.47 -37.16
CA GLN A 272 -2.79 19.81 -37.06
C GLN A 272 -3.68 18.61 -36.75
N LYS A 273 -3.28 17.41 -37.18
CA LYS A 273 -4.07 16.19 -36.98
C LYS A 273 -4.10 15.76 -35.51
N TYR A 274 -2.97 15.92 -34.80
CA TYR A 274 -2.80 15.43 -33.43
C TYR A 274 -3.01 16.53 -32.37
N GLY A 275 -3.15 17.79 -32.78
CA GLY A 275 -3.57 18.90 -31.92
C GLY A 275 -2.48 19.42 -30.97
N ALA A 276 -1.20 19.19 -31.29
CA ALA A 276 -0.09 19.78 -30.55
C ALA A 276 -0.06 21.32 -30.71
N ASP A 277 0.53 22.02 -29.75
CA ASP A 277 0.58 23.49 -29.69
C ASP A 277 1.89 24.03 -30.27
N GLY A 278 2.93 23.21 -30.33
CA GLY A 278 4.17 23.53 -31.02
C GLY A 278 5.12 22.34 -31.11
N TYR A 279 6.33 22.59 -31.60
CA TYR A 279 7.39 21.59 -31.64
C TYR A 279 8.77 22.26 -31.58
N ILE A 280 9.75 21.51 -31.09
CA ILE A 280 11.17 21.83 -30.99
C ILE A 280 11.91 20.68 -31.68
N LEU A 281 12.77 21.00 -32.64
CA LEU A 281 13.52 20.01 -33.42
C LEU A 281 14.84 19.67 -32.74
N LYS A 282 15.22 18.40 -32.74
CA LYS A 282 16.55 17.93 -32.38
C LYS A 282 17.46 17.99 -33.63
N PRO A 283 18.71 18.48 -33.52
CA PRO A 283 19.31 19.10 -32.34
C PRO A 283 18.75 20.51 -32.07
N PHE A 284 18.61 20.86 -30.80
CA PHE A 284 18.06 22.15 -30.34
C PHE A 284 19.11 23.01 -29.64
N ASN A 285 18.85 24.30 -29.56
CA ASN A 285 19.53 25.26 -28.69
C ASN A 285 18.64 25.62 -27.49
N PHE A 286 19.24 26.15 -26.43
CA PHE A 286 18.48 26.56 -25.24
C PHE A 286 17.44 27.66 -25.51
N SER A 287 17.66 28.51 -26.52
CA SER A 287 16.71 29.52 -26.99
C SER A 287 15.45 28.94 -27.61
N ASP A 288 15.48 27.70 -28.10
CA ASP A 288 14.30 27.08 -28.71
C ASP A 288 13.19 26.80 -27.66
N PHE A 289 13.55 26.83 -26.38
CA PHE A 289 12.61 26.71 -25.26
C PHE A 289 12.04 28.05 -24.78
N ASP A 290 12.37 29.19 -25.42
CA ASP A 290 11.86 30.51 -25.02
C ASP A 290 10.33 30.57 -25.01
N VAL A 291 9.69 29.95 -26.01
CA VAL A 291 8.23 29.80 -26.08
C VAL A 291 7.64 29.04 -24.88
N ILE A 292 8.39 28.09 -24.30
CA ILE A 292 7.95 27.34 -23.13
C ILE A 292 7.96 28.25 -21.91
N PHE A 293 8.97 29.11 -21.76
CA PHE A 293 9.01 30.08 -20.67
C PHE A 293 7.87 31.12 -20.76
N GLU A 294 7.48 31.55 -21.95
CA GLU A 294 6.31 32.42 -22.14
C GLU A 294 5.04 31.78 -21.57
N ILE A 295 4.78 30.51 -21.92
CA ILE A 295 3.62 29.74 -21.42
C ILE A 295 3.66 29.61 -19.89
N LEU A 296 4.84 29.36 -19.33
CA LEU A 296 5.01 29.18 -17.90
C LEU A 296 4.79 30.47 -17.11
N ASN A 297 5.18 31.62 -17.68
CA ASN A 297 4.99 32.95 -17.09
C ASN A 297 3.55 33.46 -17.22
N GLU A 298 2.86 33.19 -18.34
CA GLU A 298 1.46 33.62 -18.54
C GLU A 298 0.50 33.00 -17.52
N LYS A 299 0.77 31.79 -17.05
CA LYS A 299 -0.05 31.09 -16.04
C LYS A 299 0.27 31.46 -14.59
N ALA A 300 1.25 32.34 -14.34
CA ALA A 300 1.62 32.81 -13.01
C ALA A 300 0.84 34.08 -12.56
N ASN A 301 0.09 34.71 -13.47
CA ASN A 301 -0.76 35.88 -13.22
C ASN A 301 -2.25 35.51 -13.27
#